data_AF-A0A968P7S3-F1
#
_entry.id   AF-A0A968P7S3-F1
#
_cell.length_a   1.000
_cell.length_b   1.000
_cell.length_c   1.000
_cell.angle_alpha   90.00
_cell.angle_beta   90.00
_cell.angle_gamma   90.00
#
_symmetry.space_group_name_H-M   'P 1'
#
loop_
_entity.id
_entity.type
_entity.pdbx_description
1 polymer ?
#
loop_
_entity_poly.entity_id
_entity_poly.type
_entity_poly.pdbx_seq_one_letter_code
_entity_poly.pdbx_strand_id
1 'polypeptide(L)'
;MSGGGSTFGPAPTPGGPSGPVGSVPYGSRLRLRADFPLTGYSPAARVILNTFKRYGIVLSDGGDVALTAESDLYTTNSWASLGIDSREFDLTPGATKVLITDFQVLDTGARIAETWECARTTIIPALFVDGFETGNVSAWSAAVP
;
A
#
# COMPACT_ATOMS: atom_id res chain seq x y z
N MET A 1 -31.81 14.67 -0.67
CA MET A 1 -30.84 14.79 -1.79
C MET A 1 -30.26 13.39 -2.00
N SER A 2 -30.87 12.55 -2.84
CA SER A 2 -30.59 12.38 -4.29
C SER A 2 -29.10 12.25 -4.61
N GLY A 3 -28.68 11.05 -5.04
CA GLY A 3 -27.36 10.80 -5.64
C GLY A 3 -26.66 9.60 -5.03
N GLY A 4 -26.90 8.40 -5.57
CA GLY A 4 -26.14 7.21 -5.25
C GLY A 4 -24.69 7.32 -5.75
N GLY A 5 -23.76 6.79 -4.97
CA GLY A 5 -22.37 6.59 -5.38
C GLY A 5 -21.35 6.98 -4.32
N SER A 6 -21.34 6.27 -3.20
CA SER A 6 -20.21 6.37 -2.26
C SER A 6 -19.84 4.98 -1.78
N THR A 7 -18.98 4.30 -2.53
CA THR A 7 -18.28 3.12 -2.03
C THR A 7 -17.05 3.59 -1.25
N PHE A 8 -17.14 3.56 0.08
CA PHE A 8 -16.00 3.69 0.97
C PHE A 8 -15.48 2.29 1.28
N GLY A 9 -14.16 2.09 1.19
CA GLY A 9 -13.54 0.82 1.61
C GLY A 9 -13.43 0.76 3.13
N PRO A 10 -12.71 -0.24 3.69
CA PRO A 10 -12.74 -0.54 5.12
C PRO A 10 -12.17 0.53 6.07
N ALA A 11 -11.71 1.68 5.54
CA ALA A 11 -11.14 2.79 6.31
C ALA A 11 -11.83 4.13 5.94
N PRO A 12 -12.88 4.56 6.65
CA PRO A 12 -13.46 5.89 6.47
C PRO A 12 -12.53 6.97 7.04
N THR A 13 -12.40 8.11 6.34
CA THR A 13 -11.67 9.29 6.83
C THR A 13 -12.66 10.39 7.27
N PRO A 14 -12.32 11.24 8.27
CA PRO A 14 -13.26 12.21 8.87
C PRO A 14 -13.87 13.24 7.91
N GLY A 15 -13.33 13.36 6.68
CA GLY A 15 -13.79 14.32 5.66
C GLY A 15 -14.80 13.76 4.64
N GLY A 16 -15.10 12.46 4.65
CA GLY A 16 -16.03 11.83 3.70
C GLY A 16 -15.79 12.18 2.22
N PRO A 17 -14.55 12.12 1.70
CA PRO A 17 -14.28 12.53 0.32
C PRO A 17 -14.97 11.57 -0.67
N SER A 18 -15.61 12.14 -1.69
CA SER A 18 -16.26 11.39 -2.77
C SER A 18 -15.42 11.45 -4.05
N GLY A 19 -15.58 10.46 -4.92
CA GLY A 19 -14.89 10.40 -6.21
C GLY A 19 -15.66 9.54 -7.22
N PRO A 20 -15.23 9.55 -8.50
CA PRO A 20 -15.82 8.69 -9.52
C PRO A 20 -15.80 7.20 -9.13
N VAL A 21 -16.68 6.40 -9.72
CA VAL A 21 -16.80 4.95 -9.40
C VAL A 21 -15.49 4.15 -9.60
N GLY A 22 -14.58 4.69 -10.42
CA GLY A 22 -13.25 4.16 -10.71
C GLY A 22 -12.16 4.60 -9.73
N SER A 23 -12.46 5.44 -8.74
CA SER A 23 -11.49 5.80 -7.70
C SER A 23 -11.09 4.59 -6.86
N VAL A 24 -9.83 4.59 -6.41
CA VAL A 24 -9.33 3.61 -5.44
C VAL A 24 -9.89 4.01 -4.06
N PRO A 25 -10.73 3.19 -3.41
CA PRO A 25 -11.28 3.53 -2.11
C PRO A 25 -10.22 3.45 -1.01
N TYR A 26 -10.36 4.25 0.05
CA TYR A 26 -9.54 4.08 1.26
C TYR A 26 -9.69 2.68 1.86
N GLY A 27 -8.61 2.17 2.43
CA GLY A 27 -8.48 0.79 2.87
C GLY A 27 -8.19 -0.20 1.74
N SER A 28 -8.08 0.26 0.49
CA SER A 28 -7.60 -0.60 -0.60
C SER A 28 -6.18 -1.08 -0.35
N ARG A 29 -5.93 -2.35 -0.64
CA ARG A 29 -4.58 -2.92 -0.68
C ARG A 29 -3.96 -2.69 -2.04
N LEU A 30 -2.75 -2.15 -2.05
CA LEU A 30 -1.98 -1.85 -3.25
C LEU A 30 -0.70 -2.68 -3.23
N ARG A 31 -0.25 -3.19 -4.37
CA ARG A 31 1.00 -3.95 -4.48
C ARG A 31 1.88 -3.40 -5.57
N LEU A 32 3.15 -3.15 -5.26
CA LEU A 32 4.11 -2.68 -6.26
C LEU A 32 4.32 -3.77 -7.31
N ARG A 33 4.33 -3.40 -8.60
CA ARG A 33 4.55 -4.39 -9.67
C ARG A 33 5.89 -5.11 -9.47
N ALA A 34 5.89 -6.41 -9.77
CA ALA A 34 7.09 -7.24 -9.64
C ALA A 34 8.25 -6.73 -10.49
N ASP A 35 7.96 -6.14 -11.64
CA ASP A 35 8.92 -5.61 -12.61
C ASP A 35 9.44 -4.20 -12.30
N PHE A 36 9.02 -3.57 -11.20
CA PHE A 36 9.49 -2.24 -10.83
C PHE A 36 11.01 -2.22 -10.63
N PRO A 37 11.75 -1.30 -11.28
CA PRO A 37 13.21 -1.26 -11.23
C PRO A 37 13.71 -0.81 -9.84
N LEU A 38 14.71 -1.53 -9.31
CA LEU A 38 15.33 -1.24 -8.02
C LEU A 38 16.68 -0.50 -8.15
N THR A 39 17.13 -0.25 -9.38
CA THR A 39 18.38 0.44 -9.68
C THR A 39 18.35 1.87 -9.14
N GLY A 40 19.46 2.33 -8.57
CA GLY A 40 19.60 3.67 -7.97
C GLY A 40 19.24 3.73 -6.48
N TYR A 41 18.46 2.77 -5.98
CA TYR A 41 18.11 2.71 -4.55
C TYR A 41 19.21 2.10 -3.68
N SER A 42 19.29 2.57 -2.43
CA SER A 42 20.14 2.00 -1.38
C SER A 42 19.69 0.58 -1.00
N PRO A 43 20.56 -0.25 -0.38
CA PRO A 43 20.16 -1.58 0.08
C PRO A 43 18.95 -1.57 1.02
N ALA A 44 18.87 -0.60 1.94
CA ALA A 44 17.73 -0.45 2.85
C ALA A 44 16.44 -0.11 2.10
N ALA A 45 16.49 0.84 1.16
CA ALA A 45 15.33 1.19 0.34
C ALA A 45 14.85 0.01 -0.53
N ARG A 46 15.76 -0.81 -1.05
CA ARG A 46 15.41 -2.03 -1.79
C ARG A 46 14.67 -3.05 -0.94
N VAL A 47 15.00 -3.20 0.35
CA VAL A 47 14.26 -4.08 1.26
C VAL A 47 12.81 -3.61 1.41
N ILE A 48 12.60 -2.30 1.55
CA ILE A 48 11.27 -1.70 1.64
C ILE A 48 10.50 -1.90 0.33
N LEU A 49 11.10 -1.64 -0.83
CA LEU A 49 10.48 -1.86 -2.13
C LEU A 49 10.12 -3.33 -2.37
N ASN A 50 10.97 -4.26 -1.95
CA ASN A 50 10.65 -5.70 -1.99
C ASN A 50 9.50 -6.06 -1.05
N THR A 51 9.40 -5.38 0.10
CA THR A 51 8.25 -5.51 1.00
C THR A 51 6.97 -5.03 0.32
N PHE A 52 7.00 -3.94 -0.45
CA PHE A 52 5.84 -3.48 -1.23
C PHE A 52 5.46 -4.44 -2.36
N LYS A 53 6.44 -5.08 -3.00
CA LYS A 53 6.18 -6.13 -4.00
C LYS A 53 5.53 -7.36 -3.36
N ARG A 54 5.97 -7.71 -2.15
CA ARG A 54 5.52 -8.91 -1.45
C ARG A 54 4.18 -8.71 -0.72
N TYR A 55 4.14 -7.83 0.26
CA TYR A 55 2.99 -7.68 1.15
C TYR A 55 2.01 -6.60 0.70
N GLY A 56 2.51 -5.66 -0.12
CA GLY A 56 1.76 -4.48 -0.51
C GLY A 56 1.72 -3.42 0.59
N ILE A 57 0.87 -2.43 0.39
CA ILE A 57 0.58 -1.31 1.28
C ILE A 57 -0.94 -1.10 1.36
N VAL A 58 -1.40 -0.31 2.31
CA VAL A 58 -2.83 0.06 2.46
C VAL A 58 -2.97 1.56 2.23
N LEU A 59 -3.93 1.96 1.40
CA LEU A 59 -4.26 3.37 1.17
C LEU A 59 -5.08 3.90 2.38
N SER A 60 -4.44 4.63 3.28
CA SER A 60 -5.09 5.13 4.51
C SER A 60 -5.66 6.55 4.38
N ASP A 61 -5.01 7.42 3.61
CA ASP A 61 -5.40 8.82 3.45
C ASP A 61 -4.84 9.39 2.13
N GLY A 62 -5.35 10.55 1.72
CA GLY A 62 -4.82 11.34 0.61
C GLY A 62 -3.81 12.39 1.09
N GLY A 63 -2.92 12.82 0.21
CA GLY A 63 -1.92 13.86 0.51
C GLY A 63 -0.65 13.70 -0.31
N ASP A 64 0.32 14.59 -0.06
CA ASP A 64 1.58 14.65 -0.80
C ASP A 64 2.71 13.79 -0.19
N VAL A 65 2.55 13.35 1.06
CA VAL A 65 3.46 12.39 1.69
C VAL A 65 2.88 10.99 1.49
N ALA A 66 3.40 10.30 0.48
CA ALA A 66 2.81 9.05 -0.01
C ALA A 66 3.04 7.84 0.89
N LEU A 67 3.99 7.91 1.85
CA LEU A 67 4.34 6.78 2.69
C LEU A 67 4.55 7.20 4.15
N THR A 68 3.79 6.59 5.04
CA THR A 68 4.00 6.67 6.49
C THR A 68 4.36 5.28 6.99
N ALA A 69 5.49 5.18 7.70
CA ALA A 69 5.92 3.96 8.36
C ALA A 69 5.75 4.08 9.88
N GLU A 70 5.90 2.96 10.59
CA GLU A 70 5.88 2.96 12.06
C GLU A 70 6.99 3.88 12.61
N SER A 71 6.68 4.57 13.71
CA SER A 71 7.65 5.40 14.42
C SER A 71 8.80 4.55 14.94
N ASP A 72 10.04 5.01 14.73
CA ASP A 72 11.25 4.36 15.22
C ASP A 72 11.62 4.78 16.66
N LEU A 73 10.80 5.64 17.31
CA LEU A 73 11.06 6.25 18.61
C LEU A 73 11.39 5.24 19.73
N TYR A 74 10.79 4.06 19.69
CA TYR A 74 10.97 3.00 20.70
C TYR A 74 11.80 1.83 20.20
N THR A 75 12.52 2.02 19.09
CA THR A 75 13.36 0.99 18.47
C THR A 75 14.85 1.34 18.59
N THR A 76 15.72 0.35 18.46
CA THR A 76 17.18 0.55 18.56
C THR A 76 17.79 1.14 17.27
N ASN A 77 17.12 1.02 16.13
CA ASN A 77 17.59 1.52 14.83
C ASN A 77 16.62 2.58 14.32
N SER A 78 17.13 3.69 13.79
CA SER A 78 16.27 4.74 13.21
C SER A 78 16.21 4.68 11.68
N TRP A 79 15.14 5.22 11.11
CA TRP A 79 15.01 5.41 9.65
C TRP A 79 16.18 6.23 9.10
N ALA A 80 16.55 7.30 9.82
CA ALA A 80 17.69 8.15 9.48
C ALA A 80 19.02 7.36 9.48
N SER A 81 19.22 6.43 10.43
CA SER A 81 20.44 5.60 10.47
C SER A 81 20.56 4.63 9.30
N LEU A 82 19.42 4.27 8.69
CA LEU A 82 19.35 3.45 7.48
C LEU A 82 19.43 4.29 6.20
N GLY A 83 19.54 5.63 6.33
CA GLY A 83 19.53 6.56 5.20
C GLY A 83 18.17 6.64 4.52
N ILE A 84 17.08 6.41 5.25
CA ILE A 84 15.70 6.54 4.75
C ILE A 84 15.12 7.86 5.24
N ASP A 85 14.76 8.74 4.31
CA ASP A 85 14.06 9.98 4.59
C ASP A 85 12.62 9.99 4.02
N SER A 86 11.89 11.08 4.22
CA SER A 86 10.49 11.19 3.81
C SER A 86 10.28 11.23 2.29
N ARG A 87 11.34 11.43 1.50
CA ARG A 87 11.35 11.60 0.05
C ARG A 87 12.24 10.59 -0.69
N GLU A 88 12.63 9.53 -0.01
CA GLU A 88 13.47 8.45 -0.55
C GLU A 88 12.87 7.84 -1.83
N PHE A 89 11.54 7.77 -1.96
CA PHE A 89 10.91 7.07 -3.08
C PHE A 89 10.53 7.96 -4.27
N ASP A 90 10.69 9.28 -4.18
CA ASP A 90 10.32 10.21 -5.24
C ASP A 90 11.39 11.25 -5.59
N LEU A 91 12.36 11.49 -4.71
CA LEU A 91 13.47 12.43 -4.92
C LEU A 91 14.87 11.81 -4.95
N THR A 92 15.03 10.49 -4.82
CA THR A 92 16.34 9.83 -4.89
C THR A 92 16.98 9.97 -6.29
N PRO A 93 18.15 10.63 -6.41
CA PRO A 93 18.81 10.84 -7.71
C PRO A 93 19.21 9.53 -8.37
N GLY A 94 18.92 9.39 -9.67
CA GLY A 94 19.27 8.20 -10.45
C GLY A 94 18.40 6.96 -10.17
N ALA A 95 17.43 7.06 -9.26
CA ALA A 95 16.40 6.05 -9.06
C ALA A 95 15.12 6.38 -9.86
N THR A 96 14.36 5.34 -10.21
CA THR A 96 13.04 5.52 -10.81
C THR A 96 12.05 5.91 -9.73
N LYS A 97 11.33 7.02 -9.90
CA LYS A 97 10.32 7.46 -8.92
C LYS A 97 9.23 6.41 -8.75
N VAL A 98 8.85 6.13 -7.51
CA VAL A 98 7.71 5.28 -7.19
C VAL A 98 6.42 6.08 -7.36
N LEU A 99 5.59 5.71 -8.32
CA LEU A 99 4.30 6.36 -8.56
C LEU A 99 3.15 5.43 -8.16
N ILE A 100 1.97 6.01 -7.89
CA ILE A 100 0.76 5.22 -7.64
C ILE A 100 0.42 4.29 -8.81
N THR A 101 0.76 4.68 -10.04
CA THR A 101 0.59 3.87 -11.25
C THR A 101 1.54 2.67 -11.31
N ASP A 102 2.53 2.60 -10.42
CA ASP A 102 3.40 1.44 -10.22
C ASP A 102 2.81 0.39 -9.29
N PHE A 103 1.65 0.68 -8.70
CA PHE A 103 0.91 -0.25 -7.89
C PHE A 103 -0.28 -0.83 -8.64
N GLN A 104 -0.56 -2.10 -8.33
CA GLN A 104 -1.78 -2.78 -8.69
C GLN A 104 -2.70 -2.81 -7.48
N VAL A 105 -4.00 -2.61 -7.70
CA VAL A 105 -5.00 -2.80 -6.64
C VAL A 105 -5.20 -4.30 -6.47
N LEU A 106 -5.00 -4.79 -5.25
CA LEU A 106 -5.33 -6.17 -4.90
C LEU A 106 -6.84 -6.27 -4.70
N ASP A 107 -7.46 -7.26 -5.35
CA ASP A 107 -8.87 -7.56 -5.14
C ASP A 107 -9.05 -8.20 -3.76
N THR A 108 -9.68 -7.45 -2.85
CA THR A 108 -10.01 -7.89 -1.49
C THR A 108 -11.48 -8.28 -1.36
N GLY A 109 -12.19 -8.43 -2.48
CA GLY A 109 -13.60 -8.79 -2.54
C GLY A 109 -14.53 -7.61 -2.87
N ALA A 110 -15.83 -7.87 -2.78
CA ALA A 110 -16.85 -6.88 -3.08
C ALA A 110 -16.72 -5.65 -2.16
N ARG A 111 -16.93 -4.47 -2.74
CA ARG A 111 -16.96 -3.21 -1.98
C ARG A 111 -18.10 -3.27 -0.95
N ILE A 112 -17.79 -2.87 0.26
CA ILE A 112 -18.75 -2.78 1.36
C ILE A 112 -19.39 -1.38 1.29
N ALA A 113 -20.72 -1.31 1.31
CA ALA A 113 -21.41 -0.03 1.37
C ALA A 113 -21.31 0.55 2.78
N GLU A 114 -21.03 1.84 2.89
CA GLU A 114 -21.08 2.54 4.16
C GLU A 114 -22.54 2.72 4.59
N THR A 115 -22.89 2.18 5.75
CA THR A 115 -24.24 2.28 6.32
C THR A 115 -24.30 3.22 7.54
N TRP A 116 -23.16 3.76 7.97
CA TRP A 116 -22.98 4.48 9.25
C TRP A 116 -23.29 3.67 10.50
N GLU A 117 -23.61 2.39 10.35
CA GLU A 117 -23.75 1.47 11.45
C GLU A 117 -22.38 0.90 11.80
N CYS A 118 -21.96 1.09 13.05
CA CYS A 118 -20.72 0.51 13.57
C CYS A 118 -20.92 -1.00 13.86
N ALA A 119 -21.31 -1.75 12.84
CA ALA A 119 -21.50 -3.18 12.89
C ALA A 119 -20.24 -3.88 12.40
N ARG A 120 -19.71 -4.81 13.20
CA ARG A 120 -18.56 -5.61 12.80
C ARG A 120 -18.94 -6.47 11.60
N THR A 121 -18.23 -6.31 10.49
CA THR A 121 -18.37 -7.18 9.33
C THR A 121 -17.53 -8.44 9.51
N THR A 122 -18.04 -9.60 9.07
CA THR A 122 -17.28 -10.85 9.07
C THR A 122 -16.08 -10.72 8.15
N ILE A 123 -14.88 -10.99 8.67
CA ILE A 123 -13.67 -10.95 7.85
C ILE A 123 -13.69 -12.13 6.88
N ILE A 124 -13.69 -11.81 5.59
CA ILE A 124 -13.51 -12.80 4.53
C ILE A 124 -12.01 -13.14 4.41
N PRO A 125 -11.62 -14.42 4.31
CA PRO A 125 -10.21 -14.83 4.21
C PRO A 125 -9.45 -14.14 3.07
N ALA A 126 -10.15 -13.80 1.99
CA ALA A 126 -9.62 -13.06 0.84
C ALA A 126 -8.95 -11.72 1.21
N LEU A 127 -9.33 -11.11 2.34
CA LEU A 127 -8.72 -9.86 2.80
C LEU A 127 -7.23 -10.03 3.13
N PHE A 128 -6.84 -11.22 3.59
CA PHE A 128 -5.45 -11.53 3.95
C PHE A 128 -4.68 -12.21 2.83
N VAL A 129 -5.37 -12.80 1.85
CA VAL A 129 -4.74 -13.47 0.71
C VAL A 129 -3.76 -12.52 0.03
N ASP A 130 -2.48 -12.86 0.14
CA ASP A 130 -1.39 -12.10 -0.46
C ASP A 130 -0.71 -12.87 -1.61
N GLY A 131 -1.21 -14.06 -1.95
CA GLY A 131 -0.63 -14.93 -2.98
C GLY A 131 0.60 -15.72 -2.52
N PHE A 132 1.03 -15.58 -1.26
CA PHE A 132 2.12 -16.35 -0.64
C PHE A 132 1.60 -17.49 0.28
N GLU A 133 0.29 -17.59 0.47
CA GLU A 133 -0.39 -18.58 1.33
C GLU A 133 -0.08 -20.05 0.99
N THR A 134 0.41 -20.32 -0.22
CA THR A 134 0.75 -21.68 -0.69
C THR A 134 2.24 -22.00 -0.62
N GLY A 135 3.08 -21.09 -0.11
CA GLY A 135 4.51 -21.34 0.09
C GLY A 135 5.32 -21.60 -1.19
N ASN A 136 4.77 -21.33 -2.37
CA ASN A 136 5.44 -21.64 -3.63
C ASN A 136 6.64 -20.70 -3.87
N VAL A 137 7.85 -21.26 -3.78
CA VAL A 137 9.14 -20.60 -4.06
C VAL A 137 9.25 -20.04 -5.49
N SER A 138 8.41 -20.45 -6.44
CA SER A 138 8.41 -19.87 -7.79
C SER A 138 7.77 -18.48 -7.88
N ALA A 139 6.97 -18.08 -6.87
CA ALA A 139 6.51 -16.69 -6.70
C ALA A 139 7.61 -15.78 -6.12
N TRP A 140 8.69 -16.37 -5.62
CA TRP A 140 9.93 -15.69 -5.27
C TRP A 140 10.77 -15.59 -6.55
N SER A 141 10.27 -14.84 -7.53
CA SER A 141 11.01 -14.66 -8.77
C SER A 141 12.33 -13.98 -8.47
N ALA A 142 13.40 -14.79 -8.54
CA ALA A 142 14.81 -14.44 -8.65
C ALA A 142 15.42 -13.63 -7.50
N ALA A 143 16.26 -14.33 -6.74
CA ALA A 143 17.45 -13.84 -6.03
C ALA A 143 17.39 -12.40 -5.50
N VAL A 144 17.19 -12.28 -4.19
CA VAL A 144 17.81 -11.21 -3.42
C VAL A 144 19.33 -11.44 -3.52
N PRO A 145 20.12 -10.53 -4.12
CA PRO A 145 21.52 -10.39 -3.75
C PRO A 145 21.63 -9.64 -2.41
#